data_AF-A0AAI8VKA4-F1
#
_entry.id   AF-A0AAI8VKA4-F1
#
_cell.length_a   1.000
_cell.length_b   1.000
_cell.length_c   1.000
_cell.angle_alpha   90.00
_cell.angle_beta   90.00
_cell.angle_gamma   90.00
#
_symmetry.space_group_name_H-M   'P 1'
#
loop_
_entity.id
_entity.type
_entity.pdbx_description
1 polymer ?
#
loop_
_entity_poly.entity_id
_entity_poly.type
_entity_poly.pdbx_seq_one_letter_code
_entity_poly.pdbx_strand_id
1 'polypeptide(L)'
;MAGLVDKLTASGGTESAGFLNDIIEQLWPNINVVGCKMVKDIVEPMFASMLPGPLASLKFVKLDLGRVPMRVSAVDVIKTDNGGIKLDMDVTWKGESDIELDGNMVPKLGIEHVHLKGRLSVLLAPLVNVIPLIGAAQVAFINPPELKLDFTGAADVADWGIVDKSIRKVILDIIASMAVLPNRYLVKLDSNNDFFKTYLPHVGALRLTIERAIGISGPKKSGAKRLLAKIVKDVPDCYCKAILGAEDEWRTSTKKNNKDPEWNETHDFLVADYDQRIFIDILDDDLGGDDDIGVASTTVRDILLGGGSQELALTHNNEPTDAKVTVRAKFFNFVNNADVITSARSENEGRIVGLATVLIGSVLGLQGQRDELNPSVKVTWGKKEFRTAAKSHSPGTDIFNPSFDQAFRIPVTADLLANPGHFKIALLNKADETGSVEIPFQQVLASPGLVREDSFDVGPGATVRASISLRGLQPSQ
;
A
#
# COMPACT_ATOMS: atom_id res chain seq x y z
N MET A 1 -5.02 22.27 -17.87
CA MET A 1 -4.64 20.99 -17.24
C MET A 1 -4.11 20.10 -18.35
N ALA A 2 -2.96 19.44 -18.13
CA ALA A 2 -2.46 18.44 -19.07
C ALA A 2 -3.47 17.30 -19.21
N GLY A 3 -3.66 16.77 -20.42
CA GLY A 3 -4.55 15.65 -20.68
C GLY A 3 -4.06 14.36 -20.01
N LEU A 4 -4.89 13.31 -19.97
CA LEU A 4 -4.47 12.02 -19.40
C LEU A 4 -3.21 11.50 -20.11
N VAL A 5 -3.17 11.56 -21.44
CA VAL A 5 -2.00 11.11 -22.23
C VAL A 5 -0.73 11.87 -21.87
N ASP A 6 -0.81 13.19 -21.67
CA ASP A 6 0.34 14.00 -21.26
C ASP A 6 0.88 13.53 -19.89
N LYS A 7 -0.01 13.24 -18.93
CA LYS A 7 0.38 12.66 -17.63
C LYS A 7 1.00 11.28 -17.77
N LEU A 8 0.45 10.46 -18.68
CA LEU A 8 0.94 9.12 -18.98
C LEU A 8 2.26 9.12 -19.80
N THR A 9 2.73 10.28 -20.25
CA THR A 9 3.97 10.41 -21.03
C THR A 9 4.93 11.45 -20.45
N ALA A 10 4.68 11.93 -19.23
CA ALA A 10 5.42 13.02 -18.59
C ALA A 10 6.88 12.69 -18.21
N SER A 11 7.31 11.43 -18.35
CA SER A 11 8.69 11.03 -18.06
C SER A 11 9.65 11.68 -19.06
N GLY A 12 10.73 12.28 -18.54
CA GLY A 12 11.81 12.85 -19.36
C GLY A 12 12.80 11.81 -19.87
N GLY A 13 12.61 10.53 -19.50
CA GLY A 13 13.61 9.48 -19.65
C GLY A 13 14.38 9.23 -18.35
N THR A 14 15.15 8.14 -18.32
CA THR A 14 15.89 7.71 -17.13
C THR A 14 17.39 7.96 -17.26
N GLU A 15 18.02 8.35 -16.15
CA GLU A 15 19.45 8.60 -16.05
C GLU A 15 20.16 7.57 -15.16
N SER A 16 21.48 7.44 -15.34
CA SER A 16 22.33 6.63 -14.47
C SER A 16 22.56 7.29 -13.11
N ALA A 17 22.62 6.50 -12.04
CA ALA A 17 22.69 6.99 -10.67
C ALA A 17 24.07 6.83 -10.01
N GLY A 18 25.16 6.96 -10.77
CA GLY A 18 26.52 6.66 -10.29
C GLY A 18 26.86 7.38 -8.97
N PHE A 19 26.67 8.71 -8.93
CA PHE A 19 26.98 9.48 -7.72
C PHE A 19 26.12 9.10 -6.51
N LEU A 20 24.84 8.73 -6.71
CA LEU A 20 23.97 8.27 -5.62
C LEU A 20 24.46 6.94 -5.06
N ASN A 21 24.93 6.04 -5.93
CA ASN A 21 25.52 4.78 -5.51
C ASN A 21 26.79 4.99 -4.68
N ASP A 22 27.63 5.97 -5.02
CA ASP A 22 28.82 6.32 -4.23
C ASP A 22 28.47 6.91 -2.86
N ILE A 23 27.39 7.69 -2.77
CA ILE A 23 26.87 8.22 -1.49
C ILE A 23 26.30 7.07 -0.64
N ILE A 24 25.48 6.19 -1.22
CA ILE A 24 24.90 5.05 -0.51
C ILE A 24 26.00 4.15 0.04
N GLU A 25 27.05 3.89 -0.74
CA GLU A 25 28.19 3.06 -0.32
C GLU A 25 28.90 3.66 0.90
N GLN A 26 29.13 4.97 0.94
CA GLN A 26 29.70 5.66 2.10
C GLN A 26 28.77 5.67 3.31
N LEU A 27 27.45 5.79 3.09
CA LEU A 27 26.45 5.78 4.17
C LEU A 27 26.13 4.38 4.68
N TRP A 28 26.45 3.32 3.92
CA TRP A 28 26.02 1.95 4.19
C TRP A 28 26.31 1.45 5.61
N PRO A 29 27.48 1.68 6.21
CA PRO A 29 27.72 1.26 7.60
C PRO A 29 26.72 1.88 8.59
N ASN A 30 26.32 3.14 8.37
CA ASN A 30 25.33 3.82 9.20
C ASN A 30 23.92 3.31 8.91
N ILE A 31 23.60 3.09 7.62
CA ILE A 31 22.32 2.50 7.18
C ILE A 31 22.15 1.11 7.79
N ASN A 32 23.20 0.30 7.84
CA ASN A 32 23.15 -1.03 8.43
C ASN A 32 22.81 -0.95 9.94
N VAL A 33 23.51 -0.10 10.70
CA VAL A 33 23.24 0.07 12.15
C VAL A 33 21.80 0.54 12.42
N VAL A 34 21.35 1.59 11.73
CA VAL A 34 20.00 2.15 11.95
C VAL A 34 18.92 1.22 11.38
N GLY A 35 19.17 0.65 10.20
CA GLY A 35 18.28 -0.27 9.51
C GLY A 35 18.04 -1.54 10.31
N CYS A 36 19.08 -2.17 10.87
CA CYS A 36 18.93 -3.33 11.76
C CYS A 36 18.07 -2.99 12.98
N LYS A 37 18.30 -1.85 13.61
CA LYS A 37 17.47 -1.42 14.75
C LYS A 37 16.00 -1.27 14.34
N MET A 38 15.74 -0.57 13.23
CA MET A 38 14.38 -0.38 12.73
C MET A 38 13.70 -1.71 12.38
N VAL A 39 14.40 -2.59 11.67
CA VAL A 39 13.89 -3.93 11.31
C VAL A 39 13.55 -4.71 12.57
N LYS A 40 14.43 -4.73 13.57
CA LYS A 40 14.17 -5.43 14.83
C LYS A 40 12.93 -4.87 15.55
N ASP A 41 12.88 -3.56 15.75
CA ASP A 41 11.82 -2.89 16.51
C ASP A 41 10.44 -3.02 15.84
N ILE A 42 10.39 -3.18 14.52
CA ILE A 42 9.15 -3.27 13.74
C ILE A 42 8.75 -4.73 13.48
N VAL A 43 9.69 -5.59 13.10
CA VAL A 43 9.39 -6.94 12.61
C VAL A 43 9.16 -7.92 13.76
N GLU A 44 9.90 -7.86 14.87
CA GLU A 44 9.70 -8.81 15.98
C GLU A 44 8.28 -8.78 16.56
N PRO A 45 7.66 -7.62 16.83
CA PRO A 45 6.26 -7.58 17.28
C PRO A 45 5.29 -8.16 16.25
N MET A 46 5.61 -8.02 14.96
CA MET A 46 4.77 -8.46 13.86
C MET A 46 4.85 -9.97 13.66
N PHE A 47 5.99 -10.60 13.94
CA PHE A 47 6.09 -12.07 13.98
C PHE A 47 5.08 -12.67 14.96
N ALA A 48 5.00 -12.12 16.17
CA ALA A 48 4.05 -12.59 17.19
C ALA A 48 2.58 -12.44 16.77
N SER A 49 2.28 -11.44 15.95
CA SER A 49 0.92 -11.16 15.48
C SER A 49 0.53 -11.90 14.21
N MET A 50 1.49 -12.17 13.31
CA MET A 50 1.18 -12.56 11.93
C MET A 50 1.68 -13.96 11.56
N LEU A 51 2.70 -14.49 12.25
CA LEU A 51 3.19 -15.84 11.97
C LEU A 51 2.36 -16.91 12.69
N PRO A 52 2.09 -18.06 12.05
CA PRO A 52 1.31 -19.12 12.64
C PRO A 52 2.11 -19.98 13.62
N GLY A 53 1.44 -20.49 14.66
CA GLY A 53 1.97 -21.54 15.53
C GLY A 53 3.32 -21.17 16.18
N PRO A 54 4.30 -22.10 16.24
CA PRO A 54 5.61 -21.84 16.85
C PRO A 54 6.39 -20.67 16.24
N LEU A 55 6.16 -20.35 14.96
CA LEU A 55 6.84 -19.25 14.25
C LEU A 55 6.53 -17.88 14.84
N ALA A 56 5.41 -17.72 15.56
CA ALA A 56 5.07 -16.50 16.28
C ALA A 56 6.11 -16.10 17.34
N SER A 57 6.93 -17.04 17.79
CA SER A 57 7.96 -16.80 18.81
C SER A 57 9.32 -16.38 18.25
N LEU A 58 9.45 -16.23 16.92
CA LEU A 58 10.70 -15.85 16.28
C LEU A 58 11.18 -14.47 16.74
N LYS A 59 12.48 -14.35 17.01
CA LYS A 59 13.17 -13.12 17.36
C LYS A 59 14.55 -13.07 16.70
N PHE A 60 15.09 -11.88 16.49
CA PHE A 60 16.45 -11.70 15.98
C PHE A 60 17.47 -11.91 17.11
N VAL A 61 18.29 -12.95 16.96
CA VAL A 61 19.51 -13.16 17.76
C VAL A 61 20.65 -12.33 17.19
N LYS A 62 20.71 -12.27 15.86
CA LYS A 62 21.69 -11.49 15.11
C LYS A 62 21.00 -10.87 13.91
N LEU A 63 21.38 -9.63 13.59
CA LEU A 63 20.81 -8.89 12.48
C LEU A 63 21.90 -7.96 11.94
N ASP A 64 22.45 -8.34 10.80
CA ASP A 64 23.42 -7.57 10.02
C ASP A 64 23.02 -7.64 8.55
N LEU A 65 22.81 -6.48 7.92
CA LEU A 65 22.44 -6.38 6.50
C LEU A 65 23.64 -6.60 5.56
N GLY A 66 24.83 -6.87 6.09
CA GLY A 66 26.02 -7.13 5.30
C GLY A 66 26.78 -5.88 4.86
N ARG A 67 27.82 -6.11 4.06
CA ARG A 67 28.70 -5.04 3.55
C ARG A 67 28.35 -4.58 2.14
N VAL A 68 27.54 -5.35 1.42
CA VAL A 68 27.15 -5.04 0.04
C VAL A 68 25.96 -4.06 0.06
N PRO A 69 26.14 -2.80 -0.36
CA PRO A 69 25.08 -1.81 -0.32
C PRO A 69 24.01 -2.07 -1.38
N MET A 70 22.82 -1.52 -1.11
CA MET A 70 21.82 -1.38 -2.17
C MET A 70 22.32 -0.46 -3.29
N ARG A 71 21.92 -0.75 -4.52
CA ARG A 71 22.23 0.07 -5.70
C ARG A 71 20.95 0.62 -6.30
N VAL A 72 21.07 1.83 -6.84
CA VAL A 72 20.01 2.53 -7.57
C VAL A 72 20.37 2.72 -9.04
N SER A 73 19.37 2.71 -9.91
CA SER A 73 19.51 2.94 -11.35
C SER A 73 18.23 3.51 -11.96
N ALA A 74 18.28 3.88 -13.24
CA ALA A 74 17.11 4.33 -14.01
C ALA A 74 16.32 5.44 -13.31
N VAL A 75 17.02 6.49 -12.87
CA VAL A 75 16.43 7.61 -12.12
C VAL A 75 15.64 8.49 -13.08
N ASP A 76 14.37 8.70 -12.77
CA ASP A 76 13.48 9.63 -13.45
C ASP A 76 13.08 10.75 -12.48
N VAL A 77 13.03 11.99 -12.97
CA VAL A 77 12.74 13.18 -12.18
C VAL A 77 11.48 13.84 -12.70
N ILE A 78 10.43 13.81 -11.89
CA ILE A 78 9.09 14.23 -12.27
C ILE A 78 8.66 15.39 -11.37
N LYS A 79 8.25 16.50 -11.98
CA LYS A 79 7.60 17.60 -11.25
C LYS A 79 6.18 17.18 -10.87
N THR A 80 5.82 17.30 -9.60
CA THR A 80 4.49 16.93 -9.12
C THR A 80 3.51 18.10 -9.14
N ASP A 81 2.21 17.79 -9.15
CA ASP A 81 1.13 18.79 -9.16
C ASP A 81 1.16 19.72 -7.94
N ASN A 82 1.64 19.24 -6.78
CA ASN A 82 1.82 20.06 -5.58
C ASN A 82 3.13 20.90 -5.60
N GLY A 83 3.83 20.95 -6.73
CA GLY A 83 5.07 21.71 -6.90
C GLY A 83 6.32 21.05 -6.31
N GLY A 84 6.21 19.81 -5.85
CA GLY A 84 7.33 19.00 -5.36
C GLY A 84 8.16 18.36 -6.47
N ILE A 85 9.17 17.61 -6.04
CA ILE A 85 10.09 16.86 -6.91
C ILE A 85 9.94 15.37 -6.57
N LYS A 86 9.52 14.56 -7.54
CA LYS A 86 9.45 13.11 -7.41
C LYS A 86 10.64 12.48 -8.14
N LEU A 87 11.35 11.61 -7.45
CA LEU A 87 12.48 10.84 -7.96
C LEU A 87 12.09 9.37 -7.97
N ASP A 88 11.88 8.80 -9.15
CA ASP A 88 11.58 7.38 -9.29
C ASP A 88 12.82 6.63 -9.78
N MET A 89 13.20 5.56 -9.10
CA MET A 89 14.43 4.83 -9.38
C MET A 89 14.27 3.34 -9.11
N ASP A 90 15.00 2.52 -9.86
CA ASP A 90 15.08 1.10 -9.61
C ASP A 90 16.07 0.87 -8.47
N VAL A 91 15.63 0.16 -7.43
CA VAL A 91 16.48 -0.33 -6.34
C VAL A 91 16.74 -1.80 -6.57
N THR A 92 18.02 -2.19 -6.49
CA THR A 92 18.43 -3.58 -6.41
C THR A 92 19.41 -3.75 -5.25
N TRP A 93 19.13 -4.69 -4.37
CA TRP A 93 20.02 -5.07 -3.28
C TRP A 93 20.24 -6.57 -3.33
N LYS A 94 21.51 -6.98 -3.39
CA LYS A 94 21.95 -8.37 -3.29
C LYS A 94 22.91 -8.44 -2.11
N GLY A 95 22.33 -8.35 -0.92
CA GLY A 95 23.08 -8.23 0.32
C GLY A 95 23.58 -9.59 0.81
N GLU A 96 24.88 -9.70 1.08
CA GLU A 96 25.49 -10.79 1.84
C GLU A 96 25.24 -10.53 3.34
N SER A 97 24.09 -10.97 3.82
CA SER A 97 23.57 -10.67 5.16
C SER A 97 24.00 -11.73 6.18
N ASP A 98 23.92 -11.39 7.46
CA ASP A 98 24.20 -12.31 8.56
C ASP A 98 23.12 -12.13 9.63
N ILE A 99 21.98 -12.75 9.34
CA ILE A 99 20.77 -12.65 10.14
C ILE A 99 20.48 -14.00 10.74
N GLU A 100 20.24 -14.03 12.04
CA GLU A 100 19.88 -15.24 12.77
C GLU A 100 18.57 -15.04 13.53
N LEU A 101 17.63 -15.94 13.28
CA LEU A 101 16.35 -16.01 13.95
C LEU A 101 16.31 -17.24 14.87
N ASP A 102 15.71 -17.06 16.04
CA ASP A 102 15.51 -18.13 17.02
C ASP A 102 14.09 -18.05 17.59
N GLY A 103 13.51 -19.19 17.95
CA GLY A 103 12.14 -19.28 18.42
C GLY A 103 11.90 -20.53 19.25
N ASN A 104 10.86 -20.50 20.07
CA ASN A 104 10.46 -21.66 20.87
C ASN A 104 9.97 -22.77 19.95
N MET A 105 10.60 -23.95 20.04
CA MET A 105 10.27 -25.12 19.20
C MET A 105 10.49 -24.90 17.70
N VAL A 106 11.29 -23.89 17.32
CA VAL A 106 11.73 -23.64 15.94
C VAL A 106 13.25 -23.77 15.90
N PRO A 107 13.83 -24.58 14.99
CA PRO A 107 15.28 -24.62 14.82
C PRO A 107 15.84 -23.22 14.51
N LYS A 108 17.06 -22.95 14.93
CA LYS A 108 17.74 -21.68 14.61
C LYS A 108 17.82 -21.53 13.08
N LEU A 109 17.34 -20.40 12.56
CA LEU A 109 17.32 -20.11 11.13
C LEU A 109 18.35 -19.03 10.82
N GLY A 110 19.17 -19.23 9.78
CA GLY A 110 20.05 -18.20 9.25
C GLY A 110 19.53 -17.65 7.92
N ILE A 111 19.76 -16.36 7.65
CA ILE A 111 19.58 -15.76 6.33
C ILE A 111 20.93 -15.18 5.90
N GLU A 112 21.52 -15.77 4.86
CA GLU A 112 22.84 -15.37 4.34
C GLU A 112 22.74 -14.39 3.18
N HIS A 113 21.65 -14.43 2.41
CA HIS A 113 21.47 -13.48 1.32
C HIS A 113 20.06 -12.92 1.29
N VAL A 114 19.99 -11.60 1.10
CA VAL A 114 18.75 -10.87 0.86
C VAL A 114 18.83 -10.26 -0.53
N HIS A 115 17.89 -10.64 -1.39
CA HIS A 115 17.72 -10.06 -2.72
C HIS A 115 16.43 -9.25 -2.73
N LEU A 116 16.56 -7.94 -2.82
CA LEU A 116 15.43 -7.01 -2.94
C LEU A 116 15.50 -6.32 -4.29
N LYS A 117 14.37 -6.27 -5.01
CA LYS A 117 14.25 -5.51 -6.26
C LYS A 117 12.92 -4.78 -6.31
N GLY A 118 12.92 -3.50 -6.67
CA GLY A 118 11.67 -2.76 -6.84
C GLY A 118 11.87 -1.34 -7.36
N ARG A 119 10.78 -0.70 -7.78
CA ARG A 119 10.76 0.70 -8.20
C ARG A 119 10.44 1.58 -6.99
N LEU A 120 11.45 2.30 -6.50
CA LEU A 120 11.35 3.23 -5.38
C LEU A 120 10.98 4.63 -5.88
N SER A 121 10.12 5.32 -5.14
CA SER A 121 9.71 6.69 -5.36
C SER A 121 10.05 7.52 -4.13
N VAL A 122 10.85 8.57 -4.33
CA VAL A 122 11.19 9.57 -3.32
C VAL A 122 10.54 10.89 -3.70
N LEU A 123 9.58 11.35 -2.92
CA LEU A 123 8.97 12.66 -3.09
C LEU A 123 9.59 13.67 -2.12
N LEU A 124 10.12 14.76 -2.66
CA LEU A 124 10.59 15.93 -1.94
C LEU A 124 9.52 17.01 -2.03
N ALA A 125 8.72 17.15 -0.98
CA ALA A 125 7.61 18.10 -0.92
C ALA A 125 7.20 18.43 0.52
N PRO A 126 6.72 19.66 0.80
CA PRO A 126 6.70 20.81 -0.11
C PRO A 126 8.10 21.40 -0.31
N LEU A 127 8.30 22.13 -1.41
CA LEU A 127 9.45 23.03 -1.53
C LEU A 127 9.19 24.29 -0.71
N VAL A 128 10.20 24.75 0.03
CA VAL A 128 10.10 25.88 0.96
C VAL A 128 11.22 26.89 0.70
N ASN A 129 11.02 28.14 1.13
CA ASN A 129 11.98 29.24 0.93
C ASN A 129 12.96 29.40 2.12
N VAL A 130 13.13 28.35 2.93
CA VAL A 130 14.03 28.31 4.08
C VAL A 130 14.88 27.04 3.95
N ILE A 131 16.19 27.13 4.22
CA ILE A 131 17.09 25.97 4.18
C ILE A 131 16.54 24.87 5.10
N PRO A 132 16.42 23.61 4.62
CA PRO A 132 17.09 23.01 3.46
C PRO A 132 16.34 23.10 2.10
N LEU A 133 15.38 24.02 1.95
CA LEU A 133 14.52 24.23 0.76
C LEU A 133 13.48 23.13 0.51
N ILE A 134 13.49 22.08 1.32
CA ILE A 134 12.57 20.95 1.24
C ILE A 134 11.99 20.74 2.64
N GLY A 135 10.66 20.73 2.76
CA GLY A 135 9.97 20.51 4.03
C GLY A 135 10.05 19.06 4.49
N ALA A 136 9.85 18.11 3.57
CA ALA A 136 9.93 16.68 3.86
C ALA A 136 10.31 15.83 2.65
N ALA A 137 10.83 14.64 2.95
CA ALA A 137 10.99 13.53 2.02
C ALA A 137 9.97 12.43 2.36
N GLN A 138 9.33 11.87 1.34
CA GLN A 138 8.43 10.73 1.45
C GLN A 138 8.92 9.60 0.57
N VAL A 139 9.14 8.43 1.15
CA VAL A 139 9.71 7.27 0.46
C VAL A 139 8.68 6.15 0.37
N ALA A 140 8.48 5.59 -0.82
CA ALA A 140 7.63 4.42 -1.03
C ALA A 140 8.05 3.67 -2.29
N PHE A 141 7.88 2.35 -2.32
CA PHE A 141 7.85 1.58 -3.55
C PHE A 141 6.52 1.81 -4.27
N ILE A 142 6.57 1.92 -5.61
CA ILE A 142 5.37 2.05 -6.43
C ILE A 142 4.50 0.79 -6.33
N ASN A 143 5.15 -0.38 -6.30
CA ASN A 143 4.54 -1.70 -6.16
C ASN A 143 5.27 -2.48 -5.07
N PRO A 144 4.66 -3.50 -4.44
CA PRO A 144 5.38 -4.39 -3.54
C PRO A 144 6.68 -4.90 -4.20
N PRO A 145 7.85 -4.73 -3.57
CA PRO A 145 9.11 -5.16 -4.15
C PRO A 145 9.19 -6.69 -4.21
N GLU A 146 10.01 -7.21 -5.11
CA GLU A 146 10.42 -8.61 -5.09
C GLU A 146 11.40 -8.82 -3.94
N LEU A 147 11.15 -9.86 -3.13
CA LEU A 147 12.02 -10.27 -2.04
C LEU A 147 12.39 -11.74 -2.17
N LYS A 148 13.70 -12.02 -2.20
CA LYS A 148 14.24 -13.37 -2.02
C LYS A 148 15.20 -13.44 -0.85
N LEU A 149 15.10 -14.53 -0.10
CA LEU A 149 15.87 -14.80 1.09
C LEU A 149 16.53 -16.17 0.92
N ASP A 150 17.85 -16.23 0.97
CA ASP A 150 18.58 -17.49 0.93
C ASP A 150 18.90 -17.88 2.37
N PHE A 151 18.27 -18.97 2.82
CA PHE A 151 18.34 -19.41 4.21
C PHE A 151 19.35 -20.54 4.41
N THR A 152 19.96 -20.58 5.60
CA THR A 152 20.73 -21.71 6.11
C THR A 152 20.02 -22.42 7.25
N GLY A 153 20.37 -23.69 7.48
CA GLY A 153 19.68 -24.55 8.44
C GLY A 153 18.30 -25.04 7.99
N ALA A 154 17.87 -24.68 6.77
CA ALA A 154 16.60 -25.06 6.18
C ALA A 154 16.38 -26.58 6.06
N ALA A 155 17.46 -27.36 5.90
CA ALA A 155 17.41 -28.80 5.76
C ALA A 155 16.89 -29.52 7.02
N ASP A 156 17.01 -28.90 8.19
CA ASP A 156 16.57 -29.44 9.47
C ASP A 156 15.09 -29.11 9.77
N VAL A 157 14.40 -28.41 8.85
CA VAL A 157 13.02 -27.96 8.99
C VAL A 157 12.10 -28.75 8.06
N ALA A 158 11.25 -29.61 8.65
CA ALA A 158 10.37 -30.52 7.90
C ALA A 158 9.43 -29.80 6.90
N ASP A 159 8.94 -28.61 7.26
CA ASP A 159 8.00 -27.82 6.46
C ASP A 159 8.62 -26.53 5.91
N TRP A 160 9.89 -26.60 5.49
CA TRP A 160 10.69 -25.43 5.07
C TRP A 160 9.99 -24.51 4.06
N GLY A 161 9.32 -25.07 3.04
CA GLY A 161 8.64 -24.27 2.02
C GLY A 161 7.48 -23.42 2.57
N ILE A 162 6.84 -23.85 3.67
CA ILE A 162 5.81 -23.06 4.36
C ILE A 162 6.47 -21.95 5.17
N VAL A 163 7.56 -22.27 5.87
CA VAL A 163 8.32 -21.29 6.68
C VAL A 163 8.86 -20.15 5.82
N ASP A 164 9.52 -20.48 4.69
CA ASP A 164 10.03 -19.50 3.73
C ASP A 164 8.93 -18.56 3.24
N LYS A 165 7.79 -19.12 2.78
CA LYS A 165 6.64 -18.35 2.32
C LYS A 165 6.05 -17.46 3.41
N SER A 166 5.88 -17.97 4.63
CA SER A 166 5.31 -17.21 5.75
C SER A 166 6.21 -16.05 6.17
N ILE A 167 7.52 -16.28 6.32
CA ILE A 167 8.47 -15.22 6.71
C ILE A 167 8.54 -14.13 5.64
N ARG A 168 8.67 -14.51 4.36
CA ARG A 168 8.69 -13.55 3.24
C ARG A 168 7.41 -12.74 3.19
N LYS A 169 6.25 -13.39 3.34
CA LYS A 169 4.96 -12.72 3.35
C LYS A 169 4.90 -11.67 4.46
N VAL A 170 5.29 -12.00 5.69
CA VAL A 170 5.29 -11.04 6.79
C VAL A 170 6.20 -9.85 6.52
N ILE A 171 7.41 -10.07 5.99
CA ILE A 171 8.33 -8.97 5.64
C ILE A 171 7.72 -8.07 4.55
N LEU A 172 7.14 -8.67 3.50
CA LEU A 172 6.49 -7.93 2.42
C LEU A 172 5.26 -7.16 2.91
N ASP A 173 4.44 -7.74 3.78
CA ASP A 173 3.28 -7.09 4.37
C ASP A 173 3.70 -5.88 5.24
N ILE A 174 4.82 -5.99 5.97
CA ILE A 174 5.41 -4.87 6.73
C ILE A 174 5.88 -3.77 5.79
N ILE A 175 6.67 -4.10 4.76
CA ILE A 175 7.10 -3.13 3.75
C ILE A 175 5.89 -2.46 3.09
N ALA A 176 4.85 -3.22 2.77
CA ALA A 176 3.64 -2.72 2.15
C ALA A 176 2.88 -1.73 3.04
N SER A 177 2.76 -2.04 4.33
CA SER A 177 2.09 -1.18 5.30
C SER A 177 2.79 0.16 5.53
N MET A 178 4.11 0.23 5.32
CA MET A 178 4.93 1.41 5.62
C MET A 178 5.33 2.22 4.39
N ALA A 179 5.63 1.52 3.29
CA ALA A 179 6.40 2.07 2.18
C ALA A 179 6.06 1.39 0.84
N VAL A 180 4.80 0.96 0.63
CA VAL A 180 4.26 0.72 -0.72
C VAL A 180 3.06 1.61 -0.92
N LEU A 181 2.94 2.22 -2.09
CA LEU A 181 1.85 3.15 -2.37
C LEU A 181 0.47 2.53 -2.10
N PRO A 182 -0.43 3.27 -1.43
CA PRO A 182 -0.35 4.70 -1.08
C PRO A 182 0.36 5.03 0.25
N ASN A 183 0.94 4.05 0.94
CA ASN A 183 1.70 4.26 2.17
C ASN A 183 3.09 4.81 1.86
N ARG A 184 3.50 5.83 2.61
CA ARG A 184 4.76 6.53 2.42
C ARG A 184 5.45 6.71 3.77
N TYR A 185 6.72 6.35 3.82
CA TYR A 185 7.57 6.65 4.96
C TYR A 185 7.97 8.13 4.92
N LEU A 186 7.53 8.91 5.90
CA LEU A 186 7.71 10.36 5.95
C LEU A 186 8.91 10.74 6.83
N VAL A 187 9.84 11.50 6.26
CA VAL A 187 10.97 12.13 6.97
C VAL A 187 10.82 13.65 6.85
N LYS A 188 10.59 14.32 7.98
CA LYS A 188 10.57 15.78 8.04
C LYS A 188 12.00 16.31 8.00
N LEU A 189 12.31 17.12 6.99
CA LEU A 189 13.61 17.79 6.85
C LEU A 189 13.57 19.19 7.49
N ASP A 190 12.39 19.81 7.51
CA ASP A 190 12.08 21.00 8.31
C ASP A 190 11.21 20.59 9.51
N SER A 191 11.60 21.00 10.71
CA SER A 191 10.81 20.77 11.93
C SER A 191 9.44 21.46 11.90
N ASN A 192 9.30 22.52 11.10
CA ASN A 192 8.05 23.26 10.92
C ASN A 192 7.23 22.76 9.72
N ASN A 193 7.60 21.61 9.13
CA ASN A 193 6.94 21.09 7.96
C ASN A 193 5.44 20.85 8.20
N ASP A 194 4.63 21.42 7.31
CA ASP A 194 3.18 21.24 7.31
C ASP A 194 2.79 19.95 6.59
N PHE A 195 2.32 18.96 7.34
CA PHE A 195 1.89 17.67 6.81
C PHE A 195 0.82 17.80 5.71
N PHE A 196 -0.08 18.79 5.81
CA PHE A 196 -1.16 18.95 4.83
C PHE A 196 -0.65 19.36 3.45
N LYS A 197 0.48 20.07 3.39
CA LYS A 197 1.18 20.42 2.14
C LYS A 197 2.09 19.29 1.62
N THR A 198 2.44 18.38 2.51
CA THR A 198 3.28 17.22 2.22
C THR A 198 2.45 16.09 1.59
N TYR A 199 1.21 15.93 2.02
CA TYR A 199 0.33 14.87 1.55
C TYR A 199 0.10 14.90 0.03
N LEU A 200 0.34 13.76 -0.63
CA LEU A 200 -0.09 13.55 -2.01
C LEU A 200 -1.40 12.76 -2.04
N PRO A 201 -2.46 13.31 -2.65
CA PRO A 201 -3.69 12.57 -2.87
C PRO A 201 -3.51 11.52 -3.98
N HIS A 202 -4.43 10.57 -4.02
CA HIS A 202 -4.60 9.66 -5.16
C HIS A 202 -4.81 10.44 -6.45
N VAL A 203 -4.23 9.93 -7.55
CA VAL A 203 -4.37 10.52 -8.89
C VAL A 203 -5.76 10.27 -9.49
N GLY A 204 -6.44 9.20 -9.07
CA GLY A 204 -7.79 8.87 -9.52
C GLY A 204 -8.29 7.54 -8.98
N ALA A 205 -9.36 7.03 -9.58
CA ALA A 205 -9.85 5.68 -9.36
C ALA A 205 -9.88 4.89 -10.67
N LEU A 206 -9.57 3.60 -10.59
CA LEU A 206 -9.63 2.66 -11.70
C LEU A 206 -10.80 1.72 -11.51
N ARG A 207 -11.77 1.77 -12.42
CA ARG A 207 -12.82 0.75 -12.52
C ARG A 207 -12.33 -0.39 -13.38
N LEU A 208 -11.92 -1.49 -12.76
CA LEU A 208 -11.42 -2.69 -13.41
C LEU A 208 -12.56 -3.69 -13.59
N THR A 209 -12.75 -4.19 -14.80
CA THR A 209 -13.65 -5.29 -15.14
C THR A 209 -12.81 -6.50 -15.56
N ILE A 210 -12.97 -7.63 -14.87
CA ILE A 210 -12.46 -8.92 -15.31
C ILE A 210 -13.56 -9.57 -16.15
N GLU A 211 -13.37 -9.63 -17.46
CA GLU A 211 -14.41 -10.10 -18.38
C GLU A 211 -14.45 -11.62 -18.40
N ARG A 212 -13.36 -12.23 -18.84
CA ARG A 212 -13.27 -13.66 -19.09
C ARG A 212 -11.83 -14.14 -19.13
N ALA A 213 -11.62 -15.44 -18.98
CA ALA A 213 -10.39 -16.12 -19.37
C ALA A 213 -10.67 -17.12 -20.49
N ILE A 214 -9.64 -17.52 -21.22
CA ILE A 214 -9.69 -18.57 -22.23
C ILE A 214 -8.55 -19.54 -22.07
N GLY A 215 -8.78 -20.79 -22.48
CA GLY A 215 -7.75 -21.83 -22.52
C GLY A 215 -7.27 -22.27 -21.14
N ILE A 216 -8.08 -22.06 -20.10
CA ILE A 216 -7.75 -22.52 -18.75
C ILE A 216 -7.65 -24.05 -18.75
N SER A 217 -6.52 -24.54 -18.29
CA SER A 217 -6.27 -25.96 -18.09
C SER A 217 -5.69 -26.17 -16.69
N GLY A 218 -6.12 -27.23 -16.01
CA GLY A 218 -5.56 -27.57 -14.71
C GLY A 218 -4.05 -27.86 -14.80
N PRO A 219 -3.32 -27.80 -13.67
CA PRO A 219 -1.87 -27.97 -13.66
C PRO A 219 -1.44 -29.27 -14.35
N LYS A 220 -0.46 -29.18 -15.27
CA LYS A 220 0.12 -30.34 -15.96
C LYS A 220 0.78 -31.28 -14.94
N LYS A 221 0.11 -32.39 -14.60
CA LYS A 221 0.58 -33.35 -13.59
C LYS A 221 1.72 -34.24 -14.14
N SER A 222 2.83 -34.31 -13.40
CA SER A 222 4.00 -35.14 -13.73
C SER A 222 3.70 -36.65 -13.67
N GLY A 223 4.52 -37.45 -14.37
CA GLY A 223 4.23 -38.79 -14.88
C GLY A 223 3.70 -39.86 -13.91
N ALA A 224 3.87 -39.73 -12.60
CA ALA A 224 3.32 -40.66 -11.61
C ALA A 224 1.80 -40.48 -11.39
N LYS A 225 1.24 -39.28 -11.64
CA LYS A 225 -0.21 -38.99 -11.48
C LYS A 225 -1.06 -39.41 -12.69
N ARG A 226 -0.47 -39.87 -13.80
CA ARG A 226 -1.21 -40.34 -14.99
C ARG A 226 -2.13 -41.53 -14.71
N LEU A 227 -1.80 -42.38 -13.74
CA LEU A 227 -2.61 -43.54 -13.34
C LEU A 227 -3.84 -43.17 -12.49
N LEU A 228 -3.88 -41.96 -11.92
CA LEU A 228 -5.01 -41.42 -11.15
C LEU A 228 -5.90 -40.47 -11.98
N ALA A 229 -5.63 -40.35 -13.29
CA ALA A 229 -6.29 -39.40 -14.20
C ALA A 229 -7.81 -39.60 -14.37
N LYS A 230 -8.39 -40.71 -13.90
CA LYS A 230 -9.84 -40.98 -14.02
C LYS A 230 -10.69 -40.49 -12.84
N ILE A 231 -10.07 -40.00 -11.76
CA ILE A 231 -10.75 -39.64 -10.51
C ILE A 231 -10.65 -38.12 -10.24
N VAL A 232 -9.83 -37.39 -10.99
CA VAL A 232 -9.61 -35.95 -10.79
C VAL A 232 -10.32 -35.15 -11.87
N LYS A 233 -11.03 -34.10 -11.44
CA LYS A 233 -11.75 -33.13 -12.27
C LYS A 233 -10.82 -32.55 -13.36
N ASP A 234 -11.22 -32.70 -14.62
CA ASP A 234 -10.42 -32.28 -15.79
C ASP A 234 -10.52 -30.76 -16.07
N VAL A 235 -11.47 -30.06 -15.43
CA VAL A 235 -11.70 -28.62 -15.62
C VAL A 235 -11.87 -27.93 -14.25
N PRO A 236 -11.05 -26.92 -13.93
CA PRO A 236 -11.09 -26.23 -12.64
C PRO A 236 -12.36 -25.39 -12.43
N ASP A 237 -12.72 -25.16 -11.17
CA ASP A 237 -13.72 -24.18 -10.73
C ASP A 237 -13.02 -22.83 -10.51
N CYS A 238 -12.96 -22.00 -11.54
CA CYS A 238 -12.05 -20.85 -11.55
C CYS A 238 -12.65 -19.61 -10.89
N TYR A 239 -11.81 -18.87 -10.18
CA TYR A 239 -12.07 -17.50 -9.78
C TYR A 239 -10.80 -16.65 -9.91
N CYS A 240 -10.95 -15.33 -9.91
CA CYS A 240 -9.83 -14.40 -9.98
C CYS A 240 -9.67 -13.64 -8.65
N LYS A 241 -8.41 -13.43 -8.26
CA LYS A 241 -7.99 -12.42 -7.29
C LYS A 241 -7.30 -11.29 -8.04
N ALA A 242 -7.66 -10.05 -7.73
CA ALA A 242 -7.02 -8.88 -8.29
C ALA A 242 -6.58 -7.89 -7.21
N ILE A 243 -5.39 -7.34 -7.38
CA ILE A 243 -4.75 -6.41 -6.43
C ILE A 243 -4.13 -5.25 -7.22
N LEU A 244 -4.27 -4.03 -6.70
CA LEU A 244 -3.59 -2.83 -7.21
C LEU A 244 -2.79 -2.18 -6.08
N GLY A 245 -1.45 -2.19 -6.19
CA GLY A 245 -0.58 -1.62 -5.17
C GLY A 245 -0.73 -2.33 -3.81
N ALA A 246 -1.02 -1.55 -2.76
CA ALA A 246 -1.33 -2.04 -1.41
C ALA A 246 -2.83 -1.94 -1.04
N GLU A 247 -3.72 -1.78 -2.02
CA GLU A 247 -5.17 -1.85 -1.79
C GLU A 247 -5.60 -3.29 -1.45
N ASP A 248 -6.79 -3.43 -0.85
CA ASP A 248 -7.36 -4.72 -0.49
C ASP A 248 -7.57 -5.62 -1.73
N GLU A 249 -7.36 -6.92 -1.55
CA GLU A 249 -7.60 -7.91 -2.59
C GLU A 249 -9.09 -8.02 -2.93
N TRP A 250 -9.40 -7.99 -4.23
CA TRP A 250 -10.73 -8.26 -4.74
C TRP A 250 -10.82 -9.67 -5.34
N ARG A 251 -11.82 -10.44 -4.90
CA ARG A 251 -12.12 -11.79 -5.41
C ARG A 251 -13.42 -11.79 -6.24
N THR A 252 -13.40 -12.41 -7.42
CA THR A 252 -14.61 -12.62 -8.24
C THR A 252 -15.45 -13.80 -7.74
N SER A 253 -16.65 -13.98 -8.30
CA SER A 253 -17.39 -15.24 -8.16
C SER A 253 -16.66 -16.42 -8.81
N THR A 254 -16.94 -17.63 -8.32
CA THR A 254 -16.41 -18.88 -8.85
C THR A 254 -17.23 -19.36 -10.04
N LYS A 255 -16.57 -19.73 -11.14
CA LYS A 255 -17.17 -20.32 -12.35
C LYS A 255 -16.80 -21.80 -12.43
N LYS A 256 -17.81 -22.65 -12.28
CA LYS A 256 -17.59 -24.09 -12.14
C LYS A 256 -17.32 -24.78 -13.47
N ASN A 257 -16.34 -25.68 -13.49
CA ASN A 257 -15.99 -26.57 -14.60
C ASN A 257 -15.95 -25.87 -15.98
N ASN A 258 -15.30 -24.70 -16.07
CA ASN A 258 -15.24 -23.94 -17.33
C ASN A 258 -13.79 -23.60 -17.72
N LYS A 259 -13.39 -23.99 -18.94
CA LYS A 259 -12.07 -23.65 -19.53
C LYS A 259 -12.00 -22.22 -20.04
N ASP A 260 -13.16 -21.64 -20.32
CA ASP A 260 -13.32 -20.27 -20.83
C ASP A 260 -14.32 -19.51 -19.93
N PRO A 261 -14.01 -19.31 -18.64
CA PRO A 261 -14.92 -18.69 -17.68
C PRO A 261 -15.19 -17.23 -18.02
N GLU A 262 -16.45 -16.80 -17.88
CA GLU A 262 -16.88 -15.40 -18.01
C GLU A 262 -17.39 -14.89 -16.65
N TRP A 263 -16.71 -13.89 -16.10
CA TRP A 263 -17.09 -13.23 -14.85
C TRP A 263 -17.91 -11.98 -15.13
N ASN A 264 -17.40 -11.08 -15.98
CA ASN A 264 -17.97 -9.76 -16.23
C ASN A 264 -18.21 -8.97 -14.92
N GLU A 265 -17.33 -9.17 -13.95
CA GLU A 265 -17.42 -8.52 -12.64
C GLU A 265 -16.50 -7.31 -12.59
N THR A 266 -16.86 -6.31 -11.77
CA THR A 266 -16.19 -5.02 -11.75
C THR A 266 -15.89 -4.58 -10.32
N HIS A 267 -14.72 -3.97 -10.13
CA HIS A 267 -14.29 -3.37 -8.87
C HIS A 267 -13.59 -2.04 -9.11
N ASP A 268 -13.70 -1.12 -8.15
CA ASP A 268 -13.06 0.19 -8.21
C ASP A 268 -11.86 0.23 -7.25
N PHE A 269 -10.66 0.48 -7.78
CA PHE A 269 -9.44 0.66 -6.99
C PHE A 269 -9.04 2.13 -6.92
N LEU A 270 -8.49 2.57 -5.79
CA LEU A 270 -7.83 3.87 -5.71
C LEU A 270 -6.44 3.79 -6.36
N VAL A 271 -6.08 4.80 -7.16
CA VAL A 271 -4.80 4.85 -7.87
C VAL A 271 -3.97 5.98 -7.29
N ALA A 272 -2.83 5.64 -6.71
CA ALA A 272 -1.84 6.59 -6.22
C ALA A 272 -0.79 6.95 -7.27
N ASP A 273 -0.53 6.03 -8.22
CA ASP A 273 0.42 6.22 -9.31
C ASP A 273 0.03 5.41 -10.55
N TYR A 274 0.29 5.94 -11.73
CA TYR A 274 -0.03 5.26 -12.99
C TYR A 274 0.88 4.03 -13.24
N ASP A 275 2.05 3.96 -12.60
CA ASP A 275 2.94 2.80 -12.69
C ASP A 275 2.59 1.70 -11.66
N GLN A 276 1.50 1.86 -10.91
CA GLN A 276 0.97 0.77 -10.09
C GLN A 276 0.53 -0.41 -10.96
N ARG A 277 0.89 -1.60 -10.51
CA ARG A 277 0.62 -2.87 -11.16
C ARG A 277 -0.77 -3.35 -10.76
N ILE A 278 -1.55 -3.70 -11.78
CA ILE A 278 -2.76 -4.52 -11.67
C ILE A 278 -2.28 -5.97 -11.76
N PHE A 279 -2.30 -6.67 -10.62
CA PHE A 279 -1.95 -8.08 -10.55
C PHE A 279 -3.22 -8.91 -10.52
N ILE A 280 -3.28 -9.96 -11.34
CA ILE A 280 -4.43 -10.86 -11.46
C ILE A 280 -3.91 -12.28 -11.29
N ASP A 281 -4.50 -13.01 -10.35
CA ASP A 281 -4.21 -14.40 -10.05
C ASP A 281 -5.49 -15.21 -10.29
N ILE A 282 -5.41 -16.27 -11.11
CA ILE A 282 -6.52 -17.17 -11.38
C ILE A 282 -6.27 -18.46 -10.62
N LEU A 283 -7.25 -18.87 -9.81
CA LEU A 283 -7.13 -20.02 -8.93
C LEU A 283 -8.31 -20.98 -9.10
N ASP A 284 -8.08 -22.24 -8.75
CA ASP A 284 -9.11 -23.29 -8.64
C ASP A 284 -9.74 -23.30 -7.23
N ASP A 285 -11.06 -23.23 -7.15
CA ASP A 285 -11.85 -23.28 -5.91
C ASP A 285 -12.14 -24.74 -5.50
N ASP A 286 -11.10 -25.45 -5.04
CA ASP A 286 -11.19 -26.85 -4.59
C ASP A 286 -10.88 -26.97 -3.08
N LEU A 287 -11.58 -27.90 -2.40
CA LEU A 287 -11.58 -28.07 -0.93
C LEU A 287 -10.22 -28.43 -0.29
N GLY A 288 -9.18 -28.67 -1.10
CA GLY A 288 -7.84 -29.08 -0.66
C GLY A 288 -6.82 -27.94 -0.51
N GLY A 289 -7.24 -26.69 -0.78
CA GLY A 289 -6.37 -25.53 -0.93
C GLY A 289 -6.35 -25.10 -2.40
N ASP A 290 -6.45 -23.79 -2.64
CA ASP A 290 -6.55 -23.24 -3.99
C ASP A 290 -5.26 -23.50 -4.79
N ASP A 291 -5.35 -24.30 -5.85
CA ASP A 291 -4.23 -24.55 -6.77
C ASP A 291 -4.13 -23.35 -7.75
N ASP A 292 -2.95 -22.72 -7.81
CA ASP A 292 -2.61 -21.65 -8.76
C ASP A 292 -2.69 -22.18 -10.21
N ILE A 293 -3.52 -21.52 -11.03
CA ILE A 293 -3.67 -21.82 -12.46
C ILE A 293 -2.68 -20.96 -13.27
N GLY A 294 -2.61 -19.68 -12.92
CA GLY A 294 -1.67 -18.75 -13.51
C GLY A 294 -2.01 -17.30 -13.20
N VAL A 295 -0.97 -16.48 -13.32
CA VAL A 295 -0.99 -15.06 -13.02
C VAL A 295 -0.75 -14.23 -14.28
N ALA A 296 -1.37 -13.06 -14.32
CA ALA A 296 -1.11 -12.00 -15.29
C ALA A 296 -0.95 -10.66 -14.59
N SER A 297 -0.25 -9.74 -15.24
CA SER A 297 -0.18 -8.37 -14.75
C SER A 297 -0.02 -7.36 -15.87
N THR A 298 -0.49 -6.16 -15.62
CA THR A 298 -0.27 -4.96 -16.43
C THR A 298 -0.14 -3.75 -15.50
N THR A 299 0.23 -2.58 -16.00
CA THR A 299 0.20 -1.34 -15.20
C THR A 299 -1.05 -0.52 -15.51
N VAL A 300 -1.43 0.38 -14.61
CA VAL A 300 -2.50 1.36 -14.90
C VAL A 300 -2.15 2.18 -16.15
N ARG A 301 -0.89 2.57 -16.31
CA ARG A 301 -0.40 3.28 -17.49
C ARG A 301 -0.63 2.46 -18.77
N ASP A 302 -0.17 1.22 -18.80
CA ASP A 302 -0.19 0.39 -20.01
C ASP A 302 -1.61 0.06 -20.46
N ILE A 303 -2.51 -0.29 -19.53
CA ILE A 303 -3.90 -0.59 -19.90
C ILE A 303 -4.62 0.66 -20.41
N LEU A 304 -4.36 1.84 -19.85
CA LEU A 304 -4.97 3.09 -20.31
C LEU A 304 -4.42 3.54 -21.65
N LEU A 305 -3.11 3.43 -21.88
CA LEU A 305 -2.51 3.66 -23.21
C LEU A 305 -2.98 2.64 -24.24
N GLY A 306 -3.31 1.42 -23.82
CA GLY A 306 -3.94 0.38 -24.63
C GLY A 306 -5.43 0.59 -24.90
N GLY A 307 -6.00 1.76 -24.60
CA GLY A 307 -7.41 2.06 -24.84
C GLY A 307 -8.37 1.48 -23.79
N GLY A 308 -7.86 1.09 -22.63
CA GLY A 308 -8.66 0.58 -21.51
C GLY A 308 -9.12 -0.86 -21.67
N SER A 309 -8.51 -1.65 -22.57
CA SER A 309 -8.83 -3.08 -22.74
C SER A 309 -7.58 -3.85 -23.12
N GLN A 310 -7.31 -4.96 -22.44
CA GLN A 310 -6.15 -5.82 -22.74
C GLN A 310 -6.51 -7.30 -22.60
N GLU A 311 -5.91 -8.12 -23.46
CA GLU A 311 -5.85 -9.57 -23.31
C GLU A 311 -4.44 -9.92 -22.84
N LEU A 312 -4.32 -10.45 -21.62
CA LEU A 312 -3.06 -10.74 -20.95
C LEU A 312 -2.80 -12.25 -20.95
N ALA A 313 -1.59 -12.65 -21.35
CA ALA A 313 -1.17 -14.04 -21.26
C ALA A 313 -0.90 -14.43 -19.80
N LEU A 314 -1.38 -15.60 -19.38
CA LEU A 314 -1.11 -16.13 -18.05
C LEU A 314 0.23 -16.85 -18.02
N THR A 315 0.92 -16.71 -16.89
CA THR A 315 2.14 -17.45 -16.56
C THR A 315 1.92 -18.26 -15.29
N HIS A 316 2.54 -19.42 -15.18
CA HIS A 316 2.52 -20.23 -13.96
C HIS A 316 3.96 -20.60 -13.61
N ASN A 317 4.42 -20.23 -12.40
CA ASN A 317 5.83 -20.33 -12.00
C ASN A 317 6.82 -19.66 -12.99
N ASN A 318 6.44 -18.50 -13.54
CA ASN A 318 7.18 -17.77 -14.58
C ASN A 318 7.28 -18.45 -15.95
N GLU A 319 6.59 -19.58 -16.16
CA GLU A 319 6.50 -20.23 -17.46
C GLU A 319 5.21 -19.81 -18.18
N PRO A 320 5.26 -19.49 -19.49
CA PRO A 320 4.06 -19.17 -20.27
C PRO A 320 3.05 -20.32 -20.28
N THR A 321 1.77 -19.98 -20.25
CA THR A 321 0.67 -20.92 -20.48
C THR A 321 -0.03 -20.62 -21.81
N ASP A 322 -0.90 -21.53 -22.25
CA ASP A 322 -1.79 -21.28 -23.39
C ASP A 322 -3.00 -20.41 -23.02
N ALA A 323 -3.15 -20.09 -21.74
CA ALA A 323 -4.31 -19.39 -21.19
C ALA A 323 -4.12 -17.87 -21.20
N LYS A 324 -5.24 -17.15 -21.33
CA LYS A 324 -5.26 -15.69 -21.34
C LYS A 324 -6.46 -15.15 -20.57
N VAL A 325 -6.33 -13.94 -20.02
CA VAL A 325 -7.40 -13.21 -19.34
C VAL A 325 -7.67 -11.88 -20.04
N THR A 326 -8.94 -11.57 -20.28
CA THR A 326 -9.37 -10.28 -20.84
C THR A 326 -9.84 -9.37 -19.73
N VAL A 327 -9.27 -8.17 -19.68
CA VAL A 327 -9.63 -7.13 -18.72
C VAL A 327 -9.95 -5.81 -19.40
N ARG A 328 -10.87 -5.05 -18.81
CA ARG A 328 -11.15 -3.67 -19.17
C ARG A 328 -10.94 -2.75 -17.99
N ALA A 329 -10.48 -1.54 -18.26
CA ALA A 329 -10.31 -0.50 -17.27
C ALA A 329 -10.90 0.82 -17.76
N LYS A 330 -11.61 1.50 -16.86
CA LYS A 330 -12.01 2.91 -17.03
C LYS A 330 -11.39 3.72 -15.91
N PHE A 331 -10.69 4.79 -16.28
CA PHE A 331 -10.08 5.70 -15.32
C PHE A 331 -10.98 6.90 -15.04
N PHE A 332 -10.96 7.33 -13.79
CA PHE A 332 -11.72 8.48 -13.34
C PHE A 332 -10.81 9.42 -12.54
N ASN A 333 -10.87 10.71 -12.87
CA ASN A 333 -10.18 11.76 -12.15
C ASN A 333 -10.97 12.17 -10.91
N PHE A 334 -10.25 12.50 -9.85
CA PHE A 334 -10.83 13.19 -8.71
C PHE A 334 -10.97 14.69 -8.99
N VAL A 335 -12.16 15.24 -8.74
CA VAL A 335 -12.48 16.64 -9.00
C VAL A 335 -13.04 17.33 -7.75
N ASN A 336 -12.69 18.59 -7.56
CA ASN A 336 -13.18 19.41 -6.45
C ASN A 336 -14.49 20.11 -6.85
N ASN A 337 -15.55 19.33 -7.11
CA ASN A 337 -16.85 19.84 -7.51
C ASN A 337 -17.98 19.18 -6.70
N ALA A 338 -18.71 19.98 -5.92
CA ALA A 338 -19.82 19.52 -5.07
C ALA A 338 -20.95 18.88 -5.87
N ASP A 339 -21.24 19.39 -7.07
CA ASP A 339 -22.33 18.90 -7.91
C ASP A 339 -22.04 17.47 -8.38
N VAL A 340 -20.78 17.17 -8.70
CA VAL A 340 -20.35 15.82 -9.10
C VAL A 340 -20.53 14.82 -7.97
N ILE A 341 -20.20 15.20 -6.73
CA ILE A 341 -20.38 14.34 -5.56
C ILE A 341 -21.87 14.09 -5.30
N THR A 342 -22.67 15.14 -5.36
CA THR A 342 -24.09 15.08 -4.94
C THR A 342 -25.02 14.46 -5.99
N SER A 343 -24.68 14.50 -7.27
CA SER A 343 -25.51 14.02 -8.39
C SER A 343 -25.39 12.52 -8.70
N ALA A 344 -24.39 11.81 -8.17
CA ALA A 344 -24.04 10.44 -8.58
C ALA A 344 -25.00 9.31 -8.11
N ARG A 345 -26.28 9.58 -7.84
CA ARG A 345 -27.09 8.81 -6.87
C ARG A 345 -27.86 7.58 -7.34
N SER A 346 -28.04 7.30 -8.64
CA SER A 346 -28.94 6.21 -9.06
C SER A 346 -28.36 5.13 -9.98
N GLU A 347 -27.29 5.41 -10.74
CA GLU A 347 -26.73 4.44 -11.72
C GLU A 347 -25.49 3.67 -11.21
N ASN A 348 -25.12 3.88 -9.94
CA ASN A 348 -23.82 3.49 -9.38
C ASN A 348 -23.91 2.78 -8.03
N GLU A 349 -24.96 2.00 -7.77
CA GLU A 349 -25.09 1.20 -6.54
C GLU A 349 -23.83 0.32 -6.34
N GLY A 350 -23.24 0.37 -5.14
CA GLY A 350 -21.99 -0.33 -4.80
C GLY A 350 -20.69 0.24 -5.40
N ARG A 351 -20.72 1.34 -6.16
CA ARG A 351 -19.54 1.92 -6.81
C ARG A 351 -18.98 3.14 -6.09
N ILE A 352 -17.69 3.41 -6.31
CA ILE A 352 -17.05 4.64 -5.86
C ILE A 352 -17.58 5.81 -6.70
N VAL A 353 -18.05 6.86 -6.04
CA VAL A 353 -18.51 8.13 -6.62
C VAL A 353 -17.66 9.32 -6.19
N GLY A 354 -16.73 9.09 -5.27
CA GLY A 354 -15.81 10.11 -4.78
C GLY A 354 -14.85 9.55 -3.73
N LEU A 355 -14.05 10.44 -3.15
CA LEU A 355 -13.13 10.12 -2.07
C LEU A 355 -13.22 11.19 -0.99
N ALA A 356 -13.41 10.76 0.26
CA ALA A 356 -13.16 11.60 1.41
C ALA A 356 -11.77 11.31 1.97
N THR A 357 -11.00 12.33 2.29
CA THR A 357 -9.69 12.20 2.94
C THR A 357 -9.66 13.02 4.21
N VAL A 358 -9.32 12.39 5.33
CA VAL A 358 -9.10 13.04 6.63
C VAL A 358 -7.62 12.97 6.98
N LEU A 359 -6.96 14.11 7.07
CA LEU A 359 -5.56 14.23 7.49
C LEU A 359 -5.52 14.65 8.96
N ILE A 360 -4.81 13.89 9.80
CA ILE A 360 -4.53 14.24 11.19
C ILE A 360 -3.09 14.72 11.27
N GLY A 361 -2.91 16.02 11.51
CA GLY A 361 -1.59 16.65 11.64
C GLY A 361 -1.03 16.45 13.04
N SER A 362 -1.66 17.11 14.03
CA SER A 362 -1.19 17.11 15.41
C SER A 362 -2.34 17.28 16.40
N VAL A 363 -2.06 16.97 17.65
CA VAL A 363 -2.85 17.44 18.79
C VAL A 363 -2.06 18.53 19.49
N LEU A 364 -2.73 19.56 20.01
CA LEU A 364 -2.13 20.63 20.80
C LEU A 364 -2.81 20.72 22.17
N GLY A 365 -2.03 21.04 23.20
CA GLY A 365 -2.56 21.40 24.52
C GLY A 365 -3.02 20.24 25.39
N LEU A 366 -2.49 19.02 25.19
CA LEU A 366 -2.77 17.91 26.11
C LEU A 366 -2.35 18.27 27.55
N GLN A 367 -3.10 17.77 28.51
CA GLN A 367 -2.88 17.98 29.94
C GLN A 367 -2.71 16.62 30.65
N GLY A 368 -2.03 16.62 31.80
CA GLY A 368 -1.86 15.42 32.63
C GLY A 368 -0.41 15.06 32.89
N GLN A 369 -0.19 13.89 33.49
CA GLN A 369 1.15 13.41 33.80
C GLN A 369 1.85 12.88 32.54
N ARG A 370 3.03 13.40 32.25
CA ARG A 370 3.79 13.16 31.00
C ARG A 370 3.91 11.68 30.62
N ASP A 371 4.27 10.85 31.59
CA ASP A 371 4.57 9.44 31.36
C ASP A 371 3.31 8.55 31.33
N GLU A 372 2.14 9.11 31.68
CA GLU A 372 0.83 8.44 31.58
C GLU A 372 0.11 8.72 30.27
N LEU A 373 0.57 9.74 29.52
CA LEU A 373 0.00 10.12 28.24
C LEU A 373 0.33 9.09 27.16
N ASN A 374 -0.73 8.54 26.59
CA ASN A 374 -0.71 7.69 25.41
C ASN A 374 -1.78 8.12 24.39
N PRO A 375 -1.67 9.33 23.82
CA PRO A 375 -2.69 9.90 22.97
C PRO A 375 -2.76 9.23 21.59
N SER A 376 -3.98 9.13 21.06
CA SER A 376 -4.26 8.78 19.66
C SER A 376 -5.54 9.49 19.20
N VAL A 377 -5.71 9.65 17.90
CA VAL A 377 -6.92 10.26 17.32
C VAL A 377 -7.70 9.19 16.58
N LYS A 378 -8.98 9.07 16.89
CA LYS A 378 -9.95 8.22 16.19
C LYS A 378 -10.82 9.09 15.28
N VAL A 379 -10.94 8.68 14.02
CA VAL A 379 -11.82 9.30 13.02
C VAL A 379 -12.93 8.31 12.69
N THR A 380 -14.17 8.77 12.70
CA THR A 380 -15.34 7.96 12.31
C THR A 380 -16.18 8.70 11.29
N TRP A 381 -16.60 8.00 10.23
CA TRP A 381 -17.60 8.51 9.28
C TRP A 381 -18.45 7.34 8.73
N GLY A 382 -19.76 7.40 8.96
CA GLY A 382 -20.64 6.26 8.71
C GLY A 382 -20.22 5.04 9.53
N LYS A 383 -19.99 3.90 8.87
CA LYS A 383 -19.49 2.66 9.50
C LYS A 383 -17.96 2.55 9.49
N LYS A 384 -17.26 3.54 8.94
CA LYS A 384 -15.81 3.50 8.76
C LYS A 384 -15.14 4.15 9.97
N GLU A 385 -14.14 3.46 10.51
CA GLU A 385 -13.35 3.93 11.64
C GLU A 385 -11.86 3.82 11.30
N PHE A 386 -11.09 4.81 11.74
CA PHE A 386 -9.65 4.83 11.67
C PHE A 386 -9.09 5.35 12.99
N ARG A 387 -7.93 4.84 13.38
CA ARG A 387 -7.23 5.30 14.57
C ARG A 387 -5.75 5.50 14.25
N THR A 388 -5.21 6.64 14.62
CA THR A 388 -3.78 6.90 14.48
C THR A 388 -2.98 6.00 15.42
N ALA A 389 -1.73 5.68 15.05
CA ALA A 389 -0.78 5.11 15.99
C ALA A 389 -0.71 5.96 17.28
N ALA A 390 -0.75 5.29 18.44
CA ALA A 390 -0.63 5.97 19.72
C ALA A 390 0.80 6.49 19.93
N LYS A 391 0.92 7.64 20.58
CA LYS A 391 2.23 8.22 20.92
C LYS A 391 2.53 7.99 22.38
N SER A 392 3.77 7.76 22.73
CA SER A 392 4.25 7.72 24.10
C SER A 392 5.44 8.66 24.24
N HIS A 393 5.70 9.10 25.45
CA HIS A 393 6.85 9.95 25.70
C HIS A 393 8.16 9.21 25.38
N SER A 394 9.03 9.88 24.64
CA SER A 394 10.43 9.52 24.43
C SER A 394 11.31 10.78 24.34
N PRO A 395 12.63 10.70 24.61
CA PRO A 395 13.52 11.85 24.49
C PRO A 395 13.41 12.54 23.13
N GLY A 396 13.18 13.86 23.15
CA GLY A 396 12.99 14.66 21.93
C GLY A 396 11.55 14.73 21.41
N THR A 397 10.58 14.08 22.06
CA THR A 397 9.15 14.20 21.72
C THR A 397 8.42 15.18 22.62
N ASP A 398 7.65 16.08 22.01
CA ASP A 398 6.64 16.87 22.71
C ASP A 398 5.35 16.05 22.81
N ILE A 399 5.20 15.33 23.93
CA ILE A 399 4.01 14.52 24.18
C ILE A 399 2.76 15.36 24.47
N PHE A 400 2.90 16.65 24.78
CA PHE A 400 1.76 17.54 25.00
C PHE A 400 1.23 18.12 23.69
N ASN A 401 2.07 18.16 22.65
CA ASN A 401 1.73 18.60 21.31
C ASN A 401 2.15 17.57 20.23
N PRO A 402 1.72 16.31 20.30
CA PRO A 402 2.23 15.25 19.45
C PRO A 402 1.79 15.42 17.98
N SER A 403 2.71 15.17 17.04
CA SER A 403 2.37 15.01 15.63
C SER A 403 2.04 13.56 15.29
N PHE A 404 0.99 13.37 14.49
CA PHE A 404 0.56 12.06 14.01
C PHE A 404 0.86 11.85 12.54
N ASP A 405 0.71 12.92 11.73
CA ASP A 405 1.02 12.96 10.30
C ASP A 405 0.44 11.76 9.53
N GLN A 406 -0.84 11.47 9.76
CA GLN A 406 -1.54 10.29 9.24
C GLN A 406 -2.76 10.67 8.41
N ALA A 407 -3.03 9.89 7.37
CA ALA A 407 -4.13 10.10 6.44
C ALA A 407 -5.10 8.93 6.47
N PHE A 408 -6.38 9.23 6.57
CA PHE A 408 -7.47 8.28 6.41
C PHE A 408 -8.21 8.56 5.10
N ARG A 409 -8.39 7.52 4.28
CA ARG A 409 -9.03 7.61 2.97
C ARG A 409 -10.30 6.77 2.98
N ILE A 410 -11.43 7.37 2.60
CA ILE A 410 -12.73 6.73 2.63
C ILE A 410 -13.34 6.82 1.23
N PRO A 411 -13.34 5.72 0.47
CA PRO A 411 -14.12 5.63 -0.77
C PRO A 411 -15.58 6.01 -0.50
N VAL A 412 -16.06 7.01 -1.21
CA VAL A 412 -17.44 7.49 -1.07
C VAL A 412 -18.31 6.70 -2.03
N THR A 413 -19.35 6.07 -1.51
CA THR A 413 -20.37 5.36 -2.31
C THR A 413 -21.69 6.13 -2.32
N ALA A 414 -22.57 5.82 -3.27
CA ALA A 414 -23.92 6.41 -3.31
C ALA A 414 -24.70 6.17 -2.00
N ASP A 415 -24.58 4.98 -1.41
CA ASP A 415 -25.25 4.62 -0.15
C ASP A 415 -24.76 5.47 1.03
N LEU A 416 -23.44 5.74 1.10
CA LEU A 416 -22.88 6.62 2.11
C LEU A 416 -23.41 8.06 1.96
N LEU A 417 -23.62 8.52 0.74
CA LEU A 417 -24.16 9.86 0.46
C LEU A 417 -25.68 9.98 0.63
N ALA A 418 -26.41 8.86 0.68
CA ALA A 418 -27.83 8.87 0.99
C ALA A 418 -28.09 9.38 2.42
N ASN A 419 -27.20 9.01 3.36
CA ASN A 419 -27.19 9.55 4.72
C ASN A 419 -25.74 9.75 5.21
N PRO A 420 -25.10 10.88 4.85
CA PRO A 420 -23.68 11.06 5.10
C PRO A 420 -23.34 11.29 6.58
N GLY A 421 -24.28 11.69 7.43
CA GLY A 421 -24.00 11.96 8.84
C GLY A 421 -22.87 12.98 9.07
N HIS A 422 -22.15 12.82 10.18
CA HIS A 422 -21.04 13.69 10.58
C HIS A 422 -19.71 12.94 10.54
N PHE A 423 -18.62 13.66 10.27
CA PHE A 423 -17.29 13.21 10.58
C PHE A 423 -17.06 13.42 12.08
N LYS A 424 -16.73 12.37 12.83
CA LYS A 424 -16.33 12.48 14.24
C LYS A 424 -14.82 12.39 14.35
N ILE A 425 -14.19 13.36 15.00
CA ILE A 425 -12.78 13.30 15.40
C ILE A 425 -12.78 13.20 16.93
N ALA A 426 -12.25 12.09 17.45
CA ALA A 426 -12.17 11.80 18.88
C ALA A 426 -10.72 11.68 19.33
N LEU A 427 -10.38 12.39 20.40
CA LEU A 427 -9.12 12.23 21.10
C LEU A 427 -9.25 11.10 22.12
N LEU A 428 -8.32 10.16 22.06
CA LEU A 428 -8.22 9.03 22.97
C LEU A 428 -6.94 9.13 23.78
N ASN A 429 -6.99 8.73 25.04
CA ASN A 429 -5.81 8.34 25.82
C ASN A 429 -5.93 6.86 26.15
N LYS A 430 -5.01 6.02 25.65
CA LYS A 430 -5.18 4.55 25.69
C LYS A 430 -6.53 4.14 25.10
N ALA A 431 -7.45 3.57 25.88
CA ALA A 431 -8.77 3.16 25.41
C ALA A 431 -9.86 4.24 25.60
N ASP A 432 -9.59 5.26 26.41
CA ASP A 432 -10.61 6.19 26.88
C ASP A 432 -10.75 7.40 25.94
N GLU A 433 -11.98 7.72 25.55
CA GLU A 433 -12.29 8.97 24.83
C GLU A 433 -12.28 10.14 25.81
N THR A 434 -11.31 11.03 25.63
CA THR A 434 -11.11 12.21 26.49
C THR A 434 -11.75 13.47 25.91
N GLY A 435 -12.17 13.43 24.65
CA GLY A 435 -12.72 14.56 23.94
C GLY A 435 -13.10 14.22 22.51
N SER A 436 -14.05 14.96 21.92
CA SER A 436 -14.40 14.80 20.51
C SER A 436 -15.11 16.02 19.92
N VAL A 437 -15.14 16.05 18.59
CA VAL A 437 -15.82 17.05 17.78
C VAL A 437 -16.53 16.36 16.62
N GLU A 438 -17.69 16.87 16.24
CA GLU A 438 -18.44 16.42 15.07
C GLU A 438 -18.48 17.53 14.02
N ILE A 439 -18.09 17.19 12.78
CA ILE A 439 -18.09 18.08 11.63
C ILE A 439 -19.17 17.58 10.67
N PRO A 440 -20.28 18.31 10.49
CA PRO A 440 -21.31 17.94 9.53
C PRO A 440 -20.77 17.86 8.10
N PHE A 441 -21.15 16.82 7.36
CA PHE A 441 -20.77 16.65 5.95
C PHE A 441 -21.03 17.90 5.10
N GLN A 442 -22.17 18.57 5.34
CA GLN A 442 -22.54 19.80 4.62
C GLN A 442 -21.58 20.96 4.84
N GLN A 443 -20.93 21.05 6.01
CA GLN A 443 -19.93 22.09 6.26
C GLN A 443 -18.68 21.85 5.42
N VAL A 444 -18.26 20.59 5.23
CA VAL A 444 -17.14 20.25 4.36
C VAL A 444 -17.51 20.52 2.90
N LEU A 445 -18.72 20.13 2.48
CA LEU A 445 -19.22 20.34 1.12
C LEU A 445 -19.32 21.83 0.75
N ALA A 446 -19.68 22.69 1.72
CA ALA A 446 -19.76 24.13 1.53
C ALA A 446 -18.40 24.85 1.64
N SER A 447 -17.33 24.16 2.05
CA SER A 447 -16.02 24.78 2.23
C SER A 447 -15.31 25.01 0.88
N PRO A 448 -14.52 26.10 0.74
CA PRO A 448 -13.76 26.36 -0.48
C PRO A 448 -12.89 25.16 -0.89
N GLY A 449 -12.97 24.77 -2.17
CA GLY A 449 -12.25 23.62 -2.68
C GLY A 449 -12.68 22.26 -2.10
N LEU A 450 -13.80 22.22 -1.37
CA LEU A 450 -14.29 21.06 -0.62
C LEU A 450 -13.32 20.59 0.47
N VAL A 451 -12.56 21.52 1.04
CA VAL A 451 -11.57 21.26 2.10
C VAL A 451 -11.93 22.07 3.34
N ARG A 452 -12.15 21.38 4.46
CA ARG A 452 -12.26 21.97 5.79
C ARG A 452 -11.01 21.63 6.58
N GLU A 453 -10.11 22.61 6.69
CA GLU A 453 -8.89 22.53 7.49
C GLU A 453 -9.01 23.46 8.69
N ASP A 454 -8.76 22.93 9.89
CA ASP A 454 -8.88 23.71 11.14
C ASP A 454 -8.10 23.06 12.30
N SER A 455 -7.99 23.82 13.39
CA SER A 455 -7.65 23.30 14.72
C SER A 455 -8.93 23.11 15.51
N PHE A 456 -9.50 21.91 15.43
CA PHE A 456 -10.78 21.61 16.04
C PHE A 456 -10.65 21.44 17.56
N ASP A 457 -11.43 22.19 18.32
CA ASP A 457 -11.56 22.01 19.77
C ASP A 457 -12.26 20.67 20.05
N VAL A 458 -11.59 19.80 20.80
CA VAL A 458 -12.12 18.50 21.23
C VAL A 458 -12.41 18.47 22.73
N GLY A 459 -12.26 19.60 23.42
CA GLY A 459 -12.36 19.71 24.88
C GLY A 459 -11.07 19.31 25.59
N PRO A 460 -11.15 19.04 26.89
CA PRO A 460 -10.52 19.79 28.00
C PRO A 460 -9.30 20.70 27.65
N GLY A 461 -9.46 21.66 26.75
CA GLY A 461 -8.38 22.59 26.36
C GLY A 461 -7.39 22.03 25.33
N ALA A 462 -7.68 20.85 24.76
CA ALA A 462 -6.93 20.28 23.65
C ALA A 462 -7.61 20.56 22.31
N THR A 463 -6.79 20.74 21.28
CA THR A 463 -7.26 20.87 19.89
C THR A 463 -6.63 19.82 19.00
N VAL A 464 -7.35 19.36 17.98
CA VAL A 464 -6.84 18.47 16.94
C VAL A 464 -6.71 19.28 15.65
N ARG A 465 -5.48 19.44 15.16
CA ARG A 465 -5.23 20.02 13.84
C ARG A 465 -5.50 18.96 12.77
N ALA A 466 -6.56 19.16 11.97
CA ALA A 466 -6.99 18.22 10.96
C ALA A 466 -7.46 18.91 9.67
N SER A 467 -7.45 18.16 8.56
CA SER A 467 -7.99 18.59 7.27
C SER A 467 -8.92 17.51 6.72
N ILE A 468 -10.18 17.86 6.48
CA ILE A 468 -11.19 16.97 5.88
C ILE A 468 -11.46 17.47 4.46
N SER A 469 -11.28 16.61 3.47
CA SER A 469 -11.50 16.95 2.07
C SER A 469 -12.42 15.97 1.37
N LEU A 470 -13.21 16.47 0.42
CA LEU A 470 -14.08 15.67 -0.45
C LEU A 470 -13.70 15.89 -1.91
N ARG A 471 -13.68 14.80 -2.69
CA ARG A 471 -13.51 14.88 -4.15
C ARG A 471 -14.54 14.00 -4.84
N GLY A 472 -15.17 14.53 -5.89
CA GLY A 472 -16.06 13.77 -6.77
C GLY A 472 -15.28 12.98 -7.80
N LEU A 473 -15.94 12.01 -8.43
CA LEU A 473 -15.36 11.16 -9.44
C LEU A 473 -15.90 11.50 -10.83
N GLN A 474 -15.01 11.82 -11.78
CA GLN A 474 -15.38 12.15 -13.16
C GLN A 474 -14.57 11.31 -14.16
N PRO A 475 -15.18 10.75 -15.21
CA PRO A 475 -14.43 10.02 -16.25
C PRO A 475 -13.29 10.86 -16.82
N SER A 476 -12.11 10.26 -17.01
CA SER A 476 -11.05 10.91 -17.78
C SER A 476 -11.47 10.98 -19.26
N GLN A 477 -11.42 12.18 -19.84
CA GLN A 477 -11.56 12.38 -21.28
C GLN A 477 -10.26 12.07 -22.01
#